data_AF-A0A6J2RAB9-F1
#
_entry.id   AF-A0A6J2RAB9-F1
#
_cell.length_a   1.000
_cell.length_b   1.000
_cell.length_c   1.000
_cell.angle_alpha   90.00
_cell.angle_beta   90.00
_cell.angle_gamma   90.00
#
_symmetry.space_group_name_H-M   'P 1'
#
loop_
_entity.id
_entity.type
_entity.pdbx_description
1 polymer ?
#
loop_
_entity_poly.entity_id
_entity_poly.type
_entity_poly.pdbx_seq_one_letter_code
_entity_poly.pdbx_strand_id
1 'polypeptide(L)'
;MSAEELQAQLAEKTTLLSEARLKEQGFVERIHSLEDKIKCFHRATVVTHLGSTYKEPVYNSSEPTEMEYLRKVLFEYMMGRETKTMAKVITSMLKFPPDQAQKVLENEDTKAMPWLGLSV
;
A
#
# COMPACT_ATOMS: atom_id res chain seq x y z
N MET A 1 34.71 -30.24 27.57
CA MET A 1 33.27 -30.04 27.83
C MET A 1 32.85 -30.96 28.94
N SER A 2 32.40 -30.40 30.08
CA SER A 2 31.80 -31.18 31.16
C SER A 2 30.30 -31.41 30.90
N ALA A 3 29.70 -32.39 31.57
CA ALA A 3 28.25 -32.63 31.47
C ALA A 3 27.41 -31.42 31.89
N GLU A 4 27.87 -30.68 32.89
CA GLU A 4 27.24 -29.44 33.38
C GLU A 4 27.26 -28.33 32.32
N GLU A 5 28.37 -28.18 31.60
CA GLU A 5 28.52 -27.19 30.53
C GLU A 5 27.56 -27.48 29.37
N LEU A 6 27.35 -28.76 29.05
CA LEU A 6 26.41 -29.19 28.01
C LEU A 6 24.96 -28.97 28.43
N GLN A 7 24.63 -29.17 29.71
CA GLN A 7 23.29 -28.90 30.26
C GLN A 7 23.00 -27.40 30.32
N ALA A 8 23.98 -26.57 30.66
CA ALA A 8 23.87 -25.11 30.63
C ALA A 8 23.61 -24.60 29.21
N GLN A 9 24.35 -25.11 28.21
CA GLN A 9 24.11 -24.76 26.80
C GLN A 9 22.72 -25.18 26.31
N LEU A 10 22.25 -26.36 26.71
CA LEU A 10 20.90 -26.82 26.36
C LEU A 10 19.84 -25.88 26.92
N ALA A 11 19.97 -25.49 28.19
CA ALA A 11 19.05 -24.56 28.84
C ALA A 11 19.07 -23.18 28.15
N GLU A 12 20.26 -22.64 27.88
CA GLU A 12 20.42 -21.36 27.19
C GLU A 12 19.75 -21.38 25.80
N LYS A 13 20.04 -22.40 24.98
CA LYS A 13 19.42 -22.53 23.65
C LYS A 13 17.91 -22.72 23.73
N THR A 14 17.42 -23.42 24.75
CA THR A 14 15.98 -23.59 24.99
C THR A 14 15.31 -22.24 25.30
N THR A 15 15.94 -21.43 26.16
CA THR A 15 15.44 -20.09 26.49
C THR A 15 15.41 -19.20 25.25
N LEU A 16 16.52 -19.11 24.50
CA LEU A 16 16.58 -18.30 23.28
C LEU A 16 15.52 -18.72 22.24
N LEU A 17 15.27 -20.03 22.10
CA LEU A 17 14.24 -20.53 21.20
C LEU A 17 12.84 -20.13 21.65
N SER A 18 12.56 -20.11 22.96
CA SER A 18 11.28 -19.63 23.50
C SER A 18 11.08 -18.13 23.29
N GLU A 19 12.12 -17.33 23.48
CA GLU A 19 12.10 -15.87 23.25
C GLU A 19 11.86 -15.53 21.77
N ALA A 20 12.54 -16.24 20.86
CA ALA A 20 12.36 -16.07 19.43
C ALA A 20 10.91 -16.40 18.99
N ARG A 21 10.34 -17.49 19.51
CA ARG A 21 8.94 -17.87 19.24
C ARG A 21 7.95 -16.84 19.76
N LEU A 22 8.18 -16.27 20.94
CA LEU A 22 7.33 -15.20 21.48
C LEU A 22 7.39 -13.94 20.61
N LYS A 23 8.58 -13.58 20.11
CA LYS A 23 8.74 -12.45 19.22
C LYS A 23 8.06 -12.67 17.86
N GLU A 24 8.17 -13.87 17.31
CA GLU A 24 7.46 -14.28 16.09
C GLU A 24 5.94 -14.13 16.26
N GLN A 25 5.39 -14.65 17.37
CA GLN A 25 3.98 -14.51 17.70
C GLN A 25 3.55 -13.04 17.76
N GLY A 26 4.36 -12.16 18.36
CA GLY A 26 4.10 -10.73 18.40
C GLY A 26 4.10 -10.05 17.03
N PHE A 27 4.89 -10.53 16.07
CA PHE A 27 4.83 -10.04 14.69
C PHE A 27 3.58 -10.54 13.97
N VAL A 28 3.22 -11.80 14.14
CA VAL A 28 2.01 -12.40 13.55
C VAL A 28 0.76 -11.64 14.01
N GLU A 29 0.64 -11.35 15.30
CA GLU A 29 -0.50 -10.56 15.83
C GLU A 29 -0.54 -9.14 15.29
N ARG A 30 0.63 -8.50 15.14
CA ARG A 30 0.72 -7.16 14.55
C ARG A 30 0.28 -7.18 13.08
N ILE A 31 0.68 -8.21 12.33
CA ILE A 31 0.28 -8.39 10.93
C ILE A 31 -1.23 -8.55 10.86
N HIS A 32 -1.83 -9.47 11.61
CA HIS A 32 -3.29 -9.66 11.63
C HIS A 32 -4.04 -8.38 12.03
N SER A 33 -3.57 -7.64 13.04
CA SER A 33 -4.18 -6.38 13.46
C SER A 33 -4.13 -5.31 12.35
N LEU A 34 -3.03 -5.23 11.61
CA LEU A 34 -2.89 -4.32 10.48
C LEU A 34 -3.77 -4.74 9.31
N GLU A 35 -3.85 -6.03 9.00
CA GLU A 35 -4.74 -6.57 7.97
C GLU A 35 -6.21 -6.29 8.29
N ASP A 36 -6.63 -6.47 9.54
CA ASP A 36 -7.99 -6.15 9.98
C ASP A 36 -8.29 -4.66 9.85
N LYS A 37 -7.36 -3.79 10.26
CA LYS A 37 -7.48 -2.34 10.06
C LYS A 37 -7.64 -2.00 8.59
N ILE A 38 -6.78 -2.55 7.72
CA ILE A 38 -6.84 -2.32 6.27
C ILE A 38 -8.18 -2.82 5.71
N LYS A 39 -8.68 -3.97 6.16
CA LYS A 39 -9.98 -4.53 5.74
C LYS A 39 -11.16 -3.66 6.18
N CYS A 40 -11.10 -3.10 7.40
CA CYS A 40 -12.07 -2.12 7.87
C CYS A 40 -12.02 -0.82 7.07
N PHE A 41 -10.83 -0.30 6.76
CA PHE A 41 -10.68 0.88 5.89
C PHE A 41 -11.25 0.62 4.49
N HIS A 42 -10.95 -0.53 3.88
CA HIS A 42 -11.56 -0.88 2.59
C HIS A 42 -13.08 -0.95 2.69
N ARG A 43 -13.65 -1.57 3.73
CA ARG A 43 -15.11 -1.58 3.96
C ARG A 43 -15.69 -0.19 4.15
N ALA A 44 -15.06 0.67 4.94
CA ALA A 44 -15.52 2.04 5.14
C ALA A 44 -15.50 2.83 3.82
N THR A 45 -14.41 2.74 3.06
CA THR A 45 -14.27 3.41 1.77
C THR A 45 -15.31 2.90 0.74
N VAL A 46 -15.56 1.60 0.65
CA VAL A 46 -16.59 1.09 -0.30
C VAL A 46 -18.02 1.35 0.17
N VAL A 47 -18.28 1.48 1.47
CA VAL A 47 -19.62 1.79 2.01
C VAL A 47 -19.95 3.30 1.94
N THR A 48 -18.96 4.17 1.71
CA THR A 48 -19.18 5.62 1.61
C THR A 48 -19.93 6.04 0.33
N HIS A 49 -20.26 5.11 -0.58
CA HIS A 49 -21.04 5.41 -1.79
C HIS A 49 -22.53 5.01 -1.75
N LEU A 50 -23.05 4.41 -0.66
CA LEU A 50 -24.48 4.04 -0.61
C LEU A 50 -25.32 4.74 0.48
N GLY A 51 -24.72 5.58 1.33
CA GLY A 51 -25.51 6.24 2.36
C GLY A 51 -24.75 7.31 3.12
N SER A 52 -24.53 8.47 2.49
CA SER A 52 -24.36 9.70 3.26
C SER A 52 -24.72 10.91 2.42
N THR A 53 -25.58 11.72 3.00
CA THR A 53 -26.22 12.92 2.46
C THR A 53 -25.20 14.08 2.34
N TYR A 54 -24.10 13.89 1.62
CA TYR A 54 -23.24 14.99 1.21
C TYR A 54 -23.89 15.68 0.01
N LYS A 55 -24.56 16.80 0.29
CA LYS A 55 -24.86 17.84 -0.69
C LYS A 55 -23.52 18.43 -1.16
N GLU A 56 -22.86 17.75 -2.09
CA GLU A 56 -21.73 18.32 -2.84
C GLU A 56 -22.25 18.82 -4.20
N PRO A 57 -21.79 19.98 -4.69
CA PRO A 57 -22.28 20.56 -5.93
C PRO A 57 -21.96 19.61 -7.08
N VAL A 58 -22.95 19.47 -7.96
CA VAL A 58 -22.93 18.91 -9.31
C VAL A 58 -21.59 19.15 -10.04
N TYR A 59 -20.57 18.35 -9.73
CA TYR A 59 -19.54 18.00 -10.70
C TYR A 59 -20.04 16.71 -11.33
N ASN A 60 -20.61 16.91 -12.50
CA ASN A 60 -21.24 15.92 -13.36
C ASN A 60 -20.61 14.54 -13.22
N SER A 61 -21.48 13.56 -13.01
CA SER A 61 -21.29 12.13 -13.22
C SER A 61 -20.30 11.82 -14.35
N SER A 62 -19.01 11.78 -14.05
CA SER A 62 -18.12 10.89 -14.79
C SER A 62 -18.75 9.51 -14.65
N GLU A 63 -19.04 8.87 -15.78
CA GLU A 63 -19.68 7.56 -15.83
C GLU A 63 -19.07 6.65 -14.75
N PRO A 64 -19.86 5.83 -14.03
CA PRO A 64 -19.34 4.96 -12.96
C PRO A 64 -18.07 4.20 -13.38
N THR A 65 -18.02 3.82 -14.66
CA THR A 65 -16.92 3.15 -15.35
C THR A 65 -15.64 3.99 -15.45
N GLU A 66 -15.72 5.29 -15.80
CA GLU A 66 -14.54 6.15 -15.93
C GLU A 66 -13.89 6.39 -14.57
N MET A 67 -14.70 6.59 -13.53
CA MET A 67 -14.19 6.78 -12.17
C MET A 67 -13.58 5.47 -11.63
N GLU A 68 -14.16 4.32 -11.92
CA GLU A 68 -13.57 3.02 -11.57
C GLU A 68 -12.23 2.78 -12.27
N TYR A 69 -12.14 3.09 -13.56
CA TYR A 69 -10.90 2.99 -14.32
C TYR A 69 -9.83 3.94 -13.76
N LEU A 70 -10.18 5.19 -13.45
CA LEU A 70 -9.25 6.15 -12.84
C LEU A 70 -8.71 5.64 -11.50
N ARG A 71 -9.57 5.07 -10.63
CA ARG A 71 -9.13 4.47 -9.36
C ARG A 71 -8.12 3.34 -9.59
N LYS A 72 -8.37 2.48 -10.58
CA LYS A 72 -7.46 1.38 -10.94
C LYS A 72 -6.10 1.91 -11.40
N VAL A 73 -6.09 2.88 -12.33
CA VAL A 73 -4.85 3.47 -12.86
C VAL A 73 -4.04 4.17 -11.75
N LEU A 74 -4.71 4.92 -10.87
CA LEU A 74 -4.06 5.55 -9.72
C LEU A 74 -3.45 4.53 -8.76
N PHE A 75 -4.15 3.42 -8.51
CA PHE A 75 -3.62 2.34 -7.67
C PHE A 75 -2.35 1.73 -8.27
N GLU A 76 -2.34 1.38 -9.56
CA GLU A 76 -1.14 0.87 -10.24
C GLU A 76 0.03 1.86 -10.18
N TYR A 77 -0.25 3.14 -10.41
CA TYR A 77 0.75 4.21 -10.33
C TYR A 77 1.38 4.32 -8.94
N MET A 78 0.56 4.36 -7.88
CA MET A 78 1.02 4.47 -6.49
C MET A 78 1.81 3.23 -6.04
N MET A 79 1.48 2.06 -6.59
CA MET A 79 2.21 0.81 -6.35
C MET A 79 3.50 0.70 -7.17
N GLY A 80 3.86 1.73 -7.95
CA GLY A 80 5.10 1.75 -8.73
C GLY A 80 5.06 0.88 -9.99
N ARG A 81 3.88 0.46 -10.47
CA ARG A 81 3.74 -0.39 -11.65
C ARG A 81 3.48 0.47 -12.89
N GLU A 82 4.30 0.25 -13.92
CA GLU A 82 4.22 0.96 -15.22
C GLU A 82 4.02 2.48 -15.09
N THR A 83 4.73 3.12 -14.14
CA THR A 83 4.40 4.48 -13.66
C THR A 83 4.34 5.52 -14.77
N LYS A 84 5.25 5.44 -15.76
CA LYS A 84 5.23 6.31 -16.95
C LYS A 84 3.96 6.16 -17.78
N THR A 85 3.48 4.93 -17.98
CA THR A 85 2.23 4.66 -18.71
C THR A 85 1.04 5.13 -17.89
N MET A 86 1.00 4.81 -16.59
CA MET A 86 -0.11 5.22 -15.72
C MET A 86 -0.19 6.75 -15.60
N ALA A 87 0.93 7.45 -15.49
CA ALA A 87 0.99 8.91 -15.48
C ALA A 87 0.37 9.51 -16.76
N LYS A 88 0.69 8.96 -17.94
CA LYS A 88 0.08 9.39 -19.22
C LYS A 88 -1.44 9.20 -19.22
N VAL A 89 -1.91 8.06 -18.71
CA VAL A 89 -3.34 7.77 -18.63
C VAL A 89 -4.02 8.77 -17.69
N ILE A 90 -3.46 9.00 -16.49
CA ILE A 90 -4.00 9.95 -15.49
C ILE A 90 -4.09 11.36 -16.07
N THR A 91 -3.00 11.88 -16.64
CA THR A 91 -2.97 13.25 -17.19
C THR A 91 -3.95 13.42 -18.34
N SER A 92 -4.15 12.37 -19.14
CA SER A 92 -5.10 12.38 -20.27
C SER A 92 -6.55 12.32 -19.78
N MET A 93 -6.86 11.41 -18.85
CA MET A 93 -8.20 11.26 -18.27
C MET A 93 -8.67 12.53 -17.54
N LEU A 94 -7.77 13.14 -16.77
CA LEU A 94 -8.05 14.37 -16.04
C LEU A 94 -7.86 15.64 -16.87
N LYS A 95 -7.53 15.49 -18.16
CA LYS A 95 -7.39 16.60 -19.12
C LYS A 95 -6.44 17.69 -18.61
N PHE A 96 -5.27 17.28 -18.14
CA PHE A 96 -4.26 18.21 -17.65
C PHE A 96 -3.83 19.16 -18.78
N PRO A 97 -3.57 20.45 -18.48
CA PRO A 97 -2.92 21.34 -19.43
C PRO A 97 -1.61 20.73 -19.94
N PRO A 98 -1.26 20.91 -21.23
CA PRO A 98 -0.07 20.30 -21.82
C PRO A 98 1.22 20.55 -21.02
N ASP A 99 1.40 21.77 -20.53
CA ASP A 99 2.58 22.17 -19.74
C ASP A 99 2.68 21.40 -18.41
N GLN A 100 1.53 21.15 -17.77
CA GLN A 100 1.47 20.37 -16.53
C GLN A 100 1.67 18.88 -16.79
N ALA A 101 1.06 18.35 -17.85
CA ALA A 101 1.23 16.96 -18.25
C ALA A 101 2.69 16.66 -18.59
N GLN A 102 3.35 17.55 -19.35
CA GLN A 102 4.75 17.43 -19.73
C GLN A 102 5.65 17.42 -18.49
N LYS A 103 5.44 18.34 -17.54
CA LYS A 103 6.20 18.39 -16.29
C LYS A 103 6.04 17.11 -15.45
N VAL A 104 4.84 16.51 -15.42
CA VAL A 104 4.61 15.23 -14.75
C VAL A 104 5.41 14.12 -15.41
N LEU A 105 5.43 14.04 -16.75
CA LEU A 105 6.14 13.01 -17.49
C LEU A 105 7.67 13.16 -17.37
N GLU A 106 8.19 14.37 -17.37
CA GLU A 106 9.63 14.65 -17.16
C GLU A 106 10.08 14.25 -15.75
N ASN A 107 9.23 14.50 -14.75
CA ASN A 107 9.49 14.04 -13.38
C ASN A 107 9.53 12.52 -13.29
N GLU A 108 8.65 11.81 -14.00
CA GLU A 108 8.67 10.34 -14.06
C GLU A 108 9.95 9.82 -14.72
N ASP A 109 10.45 10.48 -15.77
CA ASP A 109 11.70 10.11 -16.45
C ASP A 109 12.95 10.34 -15.60
N THR A 110 12.90 11.32 -14.70
CA THR A 110 13.99 11.62 -13.76
C THR A 110 13.94 10.70 -12.53
N LYS A 111 12.79 10.09 -12.24
CA LYS A 111 12.59 9.27 -11.05
C LYS A 111 13.15 7.86 -11.27
N ALA A 112 14.39 7.64 -10.84
CA ALA A 112 14.97 6.29 -10.72
C ALA A 112 14.43 5.48 -9.52
N MET A 113 13.52 6.04 -8.70
CA MET A 113 13.13 5.50 -7.40
C MET A 113 11.62 5.22 -7.33
N PRO A 114 11.21 4.01 -6.88
CA PRO A 114 9.81 3.75 -6.52
C PRO A 114 9.36 4.74 -5.44
N TRP A 115 8.17 5.30 -5.60
CA TRP A 115 7.56 6.29 -4.70
C TRP A 115 7.51 5.85 -3.23
N LEU A 116 7.60 4.56 -2.96
CA LEU A 116 7.54 3.97 -1.61
C LEU A 116 8.86 3.35 -1.13
N GLY A 117 9.96 3.45 -1.89
CA GLY A 117 11.26 2.90 -1.47
C GLY A 117 11.27 1.38 -1.16
N LEU A 118 10.20 0.66 -1.50
CA LEU A 118 10.10 -0.79 -1.37
C LEU A 118 10.87 -1.44 -2.52
N SER A 119 12.17 -1.63 -2.32
CA SER A 119 12.86 -2.76 -2.93
C SER A 119 12.33 -4.02 -2.23
N VAL A 120 11.48 -4.79 -2.93
CA VAL A 120 11.22 -6.18 -2.56
C VAL A 120 12.46 -7.01 -2.88
#